data_AF-A0A078A9N9-F1
#
_entry.id   AF-A0A078A9N9-F1
#
_cell.length_a   1.000
_cell.length_b   1.000
_cell.length_c   1.000
_cell.angle_alpha   90.00
_cell.angle_beta   90.00
_cell.angle_gamma   90.00
#
_symmetry.space_group_name_H-M   'P 1'
#
loop_
_entity.id
_entity.type
_entity.pdbx_description
1 polymer ?
#
loop_
_entity_poly.entity_id
_entity_poly.type
_entity_poly.pdbx_seq_one_letter_code
_entity_poly.pdbx_strand_id
1 'polypeptide(L)'
;MEETKDNSNSTYKTQFDEIDINDTSHLKTQDSNSQSTKSKHKIKNEQKVVKKKKNTYRTQCLKVGEVKCLFLSWYKQGRTPLLTLGPSWPFTIVLILFGVFLAVFFIFMSKMIKHKSVYTELILYSLIIINITALFMGILQNPGISQQIFDIKLKQQLGKNTAKGVSDQFDEDSESDEDDLESVGQKKKVDPKAHIYYNNIKSPLYQYCKQCQVQYDRETYHCEDCDVCIKGYDHHCIFFGKCIGEGNLCSFWTTIALVFVSFVVFSGFVFFDFYQRANKTDSK
;
A
#
# COMPACT_ATOMS: atom_id res chain seq x y z
N MET A 1 -28.87 -16.04 56.97
CA MET A 1 -28.34 -16.74 55.78
C MET A 1 -27.05 -16.06 55.41
N GLU A 2 -25.94 -16.78 55.59
CA GLU A 2 -24.63 -16.56 54.97
C GLU A 2 -24.79 -16.33 53.45
N GLU A 3 -23.90 -15.69 52.70
CA GLU A 3 -22.45 -15.87 52.69
C GLU A 3 -21.77 -14.70 51.93
N THR A 4 -20.45 -14.67 52.08
CA THR A 4 -19.44 -13.67 51.68
C THR A 4 -19.27 -13.44 50.18
N LYS A 5 -18.68 -12.28 49.80
CA LYS A 5 -17.60 -12.21 48.79
C LYS A 5 -16.81 -10.90 48.85
N ASP A 6 -15.51 -11.10 49.08
CA ASP A 6 -14.48 -10.10 49.30
C ASP A 6 -14.04 -9.33 48.04
N ASN A 7 -13.93 -8.03 48.25
CA ASN A 7 -12.83 -7.11 47.93
C ASN A 7 -11.57 -7.66 47.19
N SER A 8 -11.18 -7.04 46.08
CA SER A 8 -9.91 -6.26 45.95
C SER A 8 -9.48 -6.00 44.49
N ASN A 9 -9.06 -4.75 44.27
CA ASN A 9 -8.43 -4.19 43.07
C ASN A 9 -7.05 -4.80 42.77
N SER A 10 -6.64 -4.85 41.49
CA SER A 10 -5.34 -4.32 41.03
C SER A 10 -5.15 -4.47 39.52
N THR A 11 -4.97 -3.32 38.86
CA THR A 11 -3.94 -2.99 37.87
C THR A 11 -2.97 -4.11 37.48
N TYR A 12 -2.87 -4.44 36.18
CA TYR A 12 -1.71 -5.13 35.64
C TYR A 12 -1.14 -4.45 34.39
N LYS A 13 0.18 -4.32 34.49
CA LYS A 13 1.12 -3.51 33.75
C LYS A 13 1.83 -4.41 32.74
N THR A 14 2.25 -3.77 31.65
CA THR A 14 3.08 -4.26 30.54
C THR A 14 4.28 -5.12 30.95
N GLN A 15 4.47 -6.27 30.31
CA GLN A 15 5.76 -6.97 30.21
C GLN A 15 5.69 -8.02 29.09
N PHE A 16 6.58 -7.95 28.09
CA PHE A 16 7.25 -9.10 27.47
C PHE A 16 8.27 -8.56 26.45
N ASP A 17 9.50 -8.41 26.94
CA ASP A 17 10.73 -8.23 26.18
C ASP A 17 11.29 -9.60 25.73
N GLU A 18 12.07 -9.54 24.65
CA GLU A 18 13.23 -10.37 24.26
C GLU A 18 13.19 -11.89 24.53
N ILE A 19 13.19 -12.67 23.44
CA ILE A 19 13.71 -14.04 23.44
C ILE A 19 14.79 -14.16 22.36
N ASP A 20 16.03 -14.08 22.83
CA ASP A 20 17.25 -14.55 22.19
C ASP A 20 17.21 -16.08 22.01
N ILE A 21 17.63 -16.57 20.84
CA ILE A 21 17.81 -18.00 20.58
C ILE A 21 19.32 -18.23 20.37
N ASN A 22 20.00 -18.55 21.47
CA ASN A 22 21.26 -19.28 21.50
C ASN A 22 21.21 -20.16 22.75
N ASP A 23 20.94 -21.45 22.57
CA ASP A 23 21.59 -22.55 23.30
C ASP A 23 20.82 -23.86 23.08
N THR A 24 21.46 -24.80 22.41
CA THR A 24 21.21 -26.24 22.62
C THR A 24 22.47 -26.99 22.22
N SER A 25 23.55 -26.73 22.95
CA SER A 25 24.63 -27.69 23.15
C SER A 25 24.16 -28.68 24.21
N HIS A 26 23.90 -29.94 23.83
CA HIS A 26 24.24 -31.14 24.63
C HIS A 26 23.72 -32.40 23.92
N LEU A 27 24.57 -33.05 23.15
CA LEU A 27 24.60 -34.50 23.04
C LEU A 27 26.04 -34.94 22.68
N LYS A 28 26.71 -35.48 23.69
CA LYS A 28 27.99 -36.18 23.58
C LYS A 28 27.76 -37.52 22.89
N THR A 29 28.64 -37.88 21.97
CA THR A 29 29.23 -39.23 21.89
C THR A 29 30.63 -39.11 21.29
N GLN A 30 31.62 -39.58 22.05
CA GLN A 30 32.97 -39.89 21.59
C GLN A 30 32.93 -41.14 20.71
N ASP A 31 33.77 -41.25 19.68
CA ASP A 31 34.82 -42.28 19.64
C ASP A 31 35.73 -42.25 18.39
N SER A 32 37.03 -42.34 18.68
CA SER A 32 38.15 -42.96 17.93
C SER A 32 38.62 -42.49 16.54
N ASN A 33 39.81 -41.88 16.56
CA ASN A 33 40.99 -42.03 15.69
C ASN A 33 40.89 -42.71 14.30
N SER A 34 41.30 -41.98 13.24
CA SER A 34 42.37 -42.45 12.34
C SER A 34 42.96 -41.29 11.52
N GLN A 35 44.30 -41.29 11.39
CA GLN A 35 45.12 -40.36 10.62
C GLN A 35 44.69 -40.25 9.14
N SER A 36 44.68 -39.03 8.60
CA SER A 36 45.19 -38.76 7.23
C SER A 36 45.17 -37.26 6.96
N THR A 37 46.37 -36.68 7.02
CA THR A 37 46.72 -35.37 6.49
C THR A 37 46.61 -35.39 4.97
N LYS A 38 45.60 -34.71 4.41
CA LYS A 38 45.55 -34.07 3.07
C LYS A 38 44.10 -34.06 2.55
N SER A 39 43.39 -32.96 2.80
CA SER A 39 42.39 -32.37 1.87
C SER A 39 41.59 -31.28 2.60
N LYS A 40 42.28 -30.29 3.19
CA LYS A 40 41.64 -29.07 3.73
C LYS A 40 41.46 -27.97 2.68
N HIS A 41 41.51 -28.31 1.39
CA HIS A 41 41.40 -27.35 0.29
C HIS A 41 40.14 -27.49 -0.59
N LYS A 42 39.17 -28.34 -0.22
CA LYS A 42 37.98 -28.58 -1.04
C LYS A 42 36.65 -28.52 -0.28
N ILE A 43 36.55 -27.68 0.75
CA ILE A 43 35.28 -27.33 1.42
C ILE A 43 35.30 -25.85 1.81
N LYS A 44 35.34 -24.95 0.82
CA LYS A 44 35.16 -23.49 1.04
C LYS A 44 34.30 -22.80 -0.02
N ASN A 45 33.62 -23.54 -0.90
CA ASN A 45 32.92 -22.92 -2.04
C ASN A 45 31.40 -23.13 -2.12
N GLU A 46 30.74 -23.64 -1.07
CA GLU A 46 29.27 -23.73 -1.02
C GLU A 46 28.62 -22.78 -0.01
N GLN A 47 29.38 -21.80 0.48
CA GLN A 47 28.84 -20.59 1.09
C GLN A 47 29.06 -19.38 0.17
N LYS A 48 28.78 -19.55 -1.13
CA LYS A 48 28.31 -18.39 -1.91
C LYS A 48 26.90 -18.10 -1.43
N VAL A 49 26.86 -17.34 -0.33
CA VAL A 49 25.73 -16.49 0.06
C VAL A 49 25.07 -16.02 -1.23
N VAL A 50 23.84 -16.48 -1.48
CA VAL A 50 22.95 -15.89 -2.46
C VAL A 50 22.81 -14.44 -2.02
N LYS A 51 23.70 -13.56 -2.51
CA LYS A 51 23.48 -12.13 -2.45
C LYS A 51 22.17 -11.96 -3.19
N LYS A 52 21.06 -11.81 -2.47
CA LYS A 52 19.78 -11.37 -3.04
C LYS A 52 20.14 -10.08 -3.78
N LYS A 53 20.36 -10.16 -5.09
CA LYS A 53 20.43 -8.96 -5.94
C LYS A 53 19.14 -8.23 -5.59
N LYS A 54 19.26 -7.04 -5.00
CA LYS A 54 18.09 -6.19 -4.80
C LYS A 54 17.63 -5.86 -6.21
N ASN A 55 16.66 -6.64 -6.71
CA ASN A 55 16.07 -6.38 -8.01
C ASN A 55 15.40 -5.01 -7.90
N THR A 56 16.08 -4.02 -8.46
CA THR A 56 15.53 -2.69 -8.73
C THR A 56 14.66 -2.82 -9.96
N TYR A 57 13.43 -2.35 -9.87
CA TYR A 57 12.52 -2.32 -11.01
C TYR A 57 12.68 -1.00 -11.77
N ARG A 58 12.65 -1.05 -13.10
CA ARG A 58 12.69 0.14 -13.96
C ARG A 58 11.41 0.97 -13.75
N THR A 59 11.50 2.27 -13.99
CA THR A 59 10.33 3.15 -14.09
C THR A 59 9.35 2.60 -15.12
N GLN A 60 8.10 2.39 -14.71
CA GLN A 60 7.05 1.84 -15.57
C GLN A 60 5.65 2.17 -15.02
N CYS A 61 4.67 2.20 -15.92
CA CYS A 61 3.26 2.16 -15.54
C CYS A 61 2.77 0.72 -15.64
N LEU A 62 2.12 0.25 -14.58
CA LEU A 62 1.59 -1.11 -14.50
C LEU A 62 0.14 -1.05 -14.03
N LYS A 63 -0.72 -1.82 -14.70
CA LYS A 63 -2.10 -2.02 -14.30
C LYS A 63 -2.19 -3.15 -13.26
N VAL A 64 -2.80 -2.89 -12.11
CA VAL A 64 -3.00 -3.84 -11.01
C VAL A 64 -4.49 -3.90 -10.70
N GLY A 65 -5.16 -4.99 -11.07
CA GLY A 65 -6.61 -4.99 -11.20
C GLY A 65 -7.02 -4.00 -12.28
N GLU A 66 -7.91 -3.07 -11.94
CA GLU A 66 -8.28 -1.93 -12.76
C GLU A 66 -7.57 -0.61 -12.38
N VAL A 67 -6.70 -0.66 -11.37
CA VAL A 67 -5.93 0.50 -10.89
C VAL A 67 -4.66 0.68 -11.72
N LYS A 68 -4.40 1.91 -12.19
CA LYS A 68 -3.17 2.30 -12.88
C LYS A 68 -2.14 2.76 -11.87
N CYS A 69 -0.98 2.11 -11.83
CA CYS A 69 0.08 2.36 -10.87
C CYS A 69 1.34 2.86 -11.59
N LEU A 70 1.91 3.97 -11.13
CA LEU A 70 3.18 4.51 -11.63
C LEU A 70 4.32 4.16 -10.66
N PHE A 71 5.26 3.35 -11.13
CA PHE A 71 6.46 2.97 -10.40
C PHE A 71 7.63 3.79 -10.93
N LEU A 72 8.44 4.35 -10.04
CA LEU A 72 9.66 5.05 -10.40
C LEU A 72 10.87 4.29 -9.87
N SER A 73 11.88 4.09 -10.70
CA SER A 73 13.07 3.31 -10.33
C SER A 73 13.82 3.89 -9.12
N TRP A 74 13.82 5.21 -8.97
CA TRP A 74 14.47 5.92 -7.86
C TRP A 74 13.64 5.90 -6.56
N TYR A 75 12.32 5.69 -6.66
CA TYR A 75 11.43 5.65 -5.50
C TYR A 75 11.28 4.22 -4.98
N LYS A 76 11.75 3.95 -3.76
CA LYS A 76 11.74 2.62 -3.11
C LYS A 76 12.17 1.48 -4.06
N GLN A 77 13.20 1.72 -4.88
CA GLN A 77 13.73 0.76 -5.86
C GLN A 77 12.70 0.24 -6.87
N GLY A 78 11.62 1.00 -7.12
CA GLY A 78 10.54 0.64 -8.03
C GLY A 78 9.62 -0.49 -7.53
N ARG A 79 9.65 -0.83 -6.24
CA ARG A 79 8.83 -1.92 -5.67
C ARG A 79 7.41 -1.48 -5.31
N THR A 80 7.26 -0.24 -4.90
CA THR A 80 5.97 0.36 -4.58
C THR A 80 5.63 1.43 -5.60
N PRO A 81 4.37 1.59 -5.99
CA PRO A 81 3.98 2.70 -6.83
C PRO A 81 4.15 4.01 -6.06
N LEU A 82 4.61 5.05 -6.77
CA LEU A 82 4.56 6.41 -6.25
C LEU A 82 3.12 6.95 -6.33
N LEU A 83 2.45 6.72 -7.46
CA LEU A 83 1.11 7.19 -7.73
C LEU A 83 0.21 6.03 -8.14
N THR A 84 -1.02 6.05 -7.66
CA THR A 84 -2.08 5.10 -8.00
C THR A 84 -3.33 5.86 -8.39
N LEU A 85 -3.93 5.47 -9.49
CA LEU A 85 -5.12 6.10 -10.05
C LEU A 85 -6.14 5.01 -10.35
N GLY A 86 -7.33 5.13 -9.77
CA GLY A 86 -8.34 4.09 -9.87
C GLY A 86 -9.07 4.08 -11.22
N PRO A 87 -10.05 3.16 -11.38
CA PRO A 87 -10.73 2.92 -12.64
C PRO A 87 -11.71 4.03 -13.06
N SER A 88 -12.29 4.75 -12.10
CA SER A 88 -13.43 5.64 -12.31
C SER A 88 -13.02 7.08 -12.68
N TRP A 89 -12.12 7.21 -13.66
CA TRP A 89 -11.50 8.48 -14.10
C TRP A 89 -12.47 9.61 -14.47
N PRO A 90 -13.63 9.38 -15.13
CA PRO A 90 -14.55 10.46 -15.45
C PRO A 90 -15.03 11.22 -14.21
N PHE A 91 -15.32 10.51 -13.12
CA PHE A 91 -15.73 11.11 -11.86
C PHE A 91 -14.58 11.85 -11.17
N THR A 92 -13.36 11.34 -11.27
CA THR A 92 -12.16 12.05 -10.78
C THR A 92 -11.95 13.37 -11.52
N ILE A 93 -12.22 13.43 -12.83
CA ILE A 93 -12.14 14.68 -13.60
C ILE A 93 -13.16 15.69 -13.06
N VAL A 94 -14.41 15.25 -12.82
CA VAL A 94 -15.44 16.12 -12.22
C VAL A 94 -14.99 16.66 -10.87
N LEU A 95 -14.38 15.82 -10.02
CA LEU A 95 -13.84 16.25 -8.73
C LEU A 95 -12.70 17.27 -8.88
N ILE A 96 -11.79 17.08 -9.84
CA ILE A 96 -10.70 18.03 -10.10
C ILE A 96 -11.26 19.37 -10.60
N LEU A 97 -12.23 19.35 -11.52
CA LEU A 97 -12.91 20.57 -12.00
C LEU A 97 -13.60 21.31 -10.86
N PHE A 98 -14.27 20.57 -9.97
CA PHE A 98 -14.88 21.14 -8.77
C PHE A 98 -13.83 21.72 -7.82
N GLY A 99 -12.69 21.05 -7.62
CA GLY A 99 -11.58 21.57 -6.83
C GLY A 99 -10.98 22.86 -7.41
N VAL A 100 -10.84 22.93 -8.74
CA VAL A 100 -10.41 24.16 -9.44
C VAL A 100 -11.43 25.28 -9.25
N PHE A 101 -12.72 24.98 -9.41
CA PHE A 101 -13.80 25.93 -9.16
C PHE A 101 -13.75 26.49 -7.73
N LEU A 102 -13.59 25.63 -6.71
CA LEU A 102 -13.44 26.05 -5.32
C LEU A 102 -12.19 26.91 -5.10
N ALA A 103 -11.06 26.56 -5.72
CA ALA A 103 -9.84 27.35 -5.63
C ALA A 103 -10.05 28.76 -6.23
N VAL A 104 -10.69 28.86 -7.39
CA VAL A 104 -11.05 30.14 -8.02
C VAL A 104 -12.01 30.93 -7.13
N PHE A 105 -13.01 30.29 -6.54
CA PHE A 105 -13.93 30.91 -5.59
C PHE A 105 -13.18 31.49 -4.38
N PHE A 106 -12.26 30.74 -3.77
CA PHE A 106 -11.46 31.25 -2.65
C PHE A 106 -10.51 32.38 -3.06
N ILE A 107 -9.92 32.33 -4.25
CA ILE A 107 -9.13 33.45 -4.79
C ILE A 107 -10.00 34.71 -4.91
N PHE A 108 -11.20 34.58 -5.46
CA PHE A 108 -12.15 35.68 -5.56
C PHE A 108 -12.51 36.24 -4.18
N MET A 109 -12.84 35.39 -3.20
CA MET A 109 -13.14 35.80 -1.83
C MET A 109 -11.95 36.53 -1.17
N SER A 110 -10.72 36.07 -1.39
CA SER A 110 -9.51 36.77 -0.92
C SER A 110 -9.38 38.18 -1.52
N LYS A 111 -9.79 38.37 -2.78
CA LYS A 111 -9.77 39.69 -3.43
C LYS A 111 -10.89 40.62 -2.95
N MET A 112 -12.00 40.09 -2.42
CA MET A 112 -13.06 40.92 -1.83
C MET A 112 -12.65 41.62 -0.52
N ILE A 113 -11.66 41.07 0.20
CA ILE A 113 -11.13 41.64 1.44
C ILE A 113 -10.23 42.84 1.09
N LYS A 114 -10.63 44.05 1.53
CA LYS A 114 -9.93 45.31 1.22
C LYS A 114 -8.89 45.66 2.28
N HIS A 115 -9.20 45.40 3.55
CA HIS A 115 -8.33 45.69 4.68
C HIS A 115 -7.56 44.45 5.14
N LYS A 116 -6.67 43.93 4.27
CA LYS A 116 -5.83 42.76 4.60
C LYS A 116 -4.37 43.14 4.78
N SER A 117 -3.72 42.54 5.78
CA SER A 117 -2.26 42.54 5.89
C SER A 117 -1.63 41.55 4.92
N VAL A 118 -0.35 41.73 4.60
CA VAL A 118 0.42 40.78 3.76
C VAL A 118 0.39 39.37 4.36
N TYR A 119 0.45 39.25 5.69
CA TYR A 119 0.34 37.96 6.40
C TYR A 119 -1.00 37.27 6.17
N THR A 120 -2.10 38.03 6.16
CA THR A 120 -3.44 37.49 5.89
C THR A 120 -3.49 36.93 4.48
N GLU A 121 -2.96 37.66 3.50
CA GLU A 121 -2.92 37.21 2.10
C GLU A 121 -2.08 35.93 1.94
N LEU A 122 -0.91 35.86 2.59
CA LEU A 122 -0.07 34.65 2.59
C LEU A 122 -0.78 33.45 3.21
N ILE A 123 -1.47 33.62 4.34
CA ILE A 123 -2.23 32.55 5.00
C ILE A 123 -3.32 32.02 4.07
N LEU A 124 -4.11 32.92 3.46
CA LEU A 124 -5.22 32.53 2.59
C LEU A 124 -4.75 31.75 1.34
N TYR A 125 -3.68 32.20 0.66
CA TYR A 125 -3.14 31.43 -0.47
C TYR A 125 -2.48 30.12 -0.04
N SER A 126 -1.82 30.10 1.11
CA SER A 126 -1.24 28.87 1.66
C SER A 126 -2.33 27.83 1.92
N LEU A 127 -3.49 28.23 2.47
CA LEU A 127 -4.64 27.35 2.64
C LEU A 127 -5.13 26.78 1.31
N ILE A 128 -5.24 27.60 0.26
CA ILE A 128 -5.65 27.12 -1.08
C ILE A 128 -4.66 26.06 -1.59
N ILE A 129 -3.35 26.31 -1.50
CA ILE A 129 -2.31 25.36 -1.94
C ILE A 129 -2.35 24.06 -1.13
N ILE A 130 -2.55 24.17 0.19
CA ILE A 130 -2.67 23.01 1.09
C ILE A 130 -3.89 22.15 0.72
N ASN A 131 -5.04 22.76 0.41
CA ASN A 131 -6.23 22.02 -0.03
C ASN A 131 -6.02 21.31 -1.36
N ILE A 132 -5.41 22.00 -2.33
CA ILE A 132 -5.08 21.40 -3.64
C ILE A 132 -4.15 20.21 -3.44
N THR A 133 -3.10 20.38 -2.64
CA THR A 133 -2.13 19.32 -2.34
C THR A 133 -2.80 18.14 -1.63
N ALA A 134 -3.67 18.40 -0.64
CA ALA A 134 -4.41 17.36 0.07
C ALA A 134 -5.33 16.57 -0.87
N LEU A 135 -6.06 17.26 -1.76
CA LEU A 135 -6.90 16.64 -2.78
C LEU A 135 -6.07 15.72 -3.70
N PHE A 136 -4.94 16.19 -4.22
CA PHE A 136 -4.06 15.38 -5.05
C PHE A 136 -3.49 14.18 -4.29
N MET A 137 -3.09 14.35 -3.03
CA MET A 137 -2.64 13.23 -2.19
C MET A 137 -3.74 12.19 -2.03
N GLY A 138 -4.98 12.59 -1.73
CA GLY A 138 -6.11 11.66 -1.65
C GLY A 138 -6.35 10.91 -2.97
N ILE A 139 -6.29 11.60 -4.11
CA ILE A 139 -6.49 11.01 -5.46
C ILE A 139 -5.35 10.07 -5.86
N LEU A 140 -4.09 10.36 -5.49
CA LEU A 140 -2.92 9.64 -6.01
C LEU A 140 -2.34 8.58 -5.06
N GLN A 141 -2.63 8.65 -3.75
CA GLN A 141 -2.04 7.74 -2.76
C GLN A 141 -2.54 6.30 -2.87
N ASN A 142 -1.67 5.31 -2.63
CA ASN A 142 -2.08 3.92 -2.60
C ASN A 142 -3.17 3.70 -1.53
N PRO A 143 -4.38 3.21 -1.87
CA PRO A 143 -5.47 3.03 -0.92
C PRO A 143 -5.25 1.92 0.11
N GLY A 144 -4.23 1.08 -0.08
CA GLY A 144 -3.96 -0.07 0.80
C GLY A 144 -3.71 -1.37 0.06
N ILE A 145 -3.36 -1.32 -1.24
CA ILE A 145 -2.96 -2.51 -2.00
C ILE A 145 -1.66 -3.05 -1.40
N SER A 146 -1.66 -4.33 -1.04
CA SER A 146 -0.54 -4.96 -0.35
C SER A 146 0.69 -5.11 -1.26
N GLN A 147 1.88 -5.05 -0.67
CA GLN A 147 3.14 -5.20 -1.40
C GLN A 147 3.25 -6.54 -2.14
N GLN A 148 2.63 -7.59 -1.59
CA GLN A 148 2.64 -8.92 -2.19
C GLN A 148 1.99 -8.92 -3.58
N ILE A 149 0.88 -8.20 -3.75
CA ILE A 149 0.18 -8.07 -5.03
C ILE A 149 1.08 -7.36 -6.05
N PHE A 150 1.76 -6.27 -5.66
CA PHE A 150 2.70 -5.59 -6.54
C PHE A 150 3.86 -6.51 -6.95
N ASP A 151 4.47 -7.22 -6.01
CA ASP A 151 5.60 -8.10 -6.29
C ASP A 151 5.22 -9.24 -7.25
N ILE A 152 4.02 -9.82 -7.10
CA ILE A 152 3.51 -10.86 -8.01
C ILE A 152 3.37 -10.29 -9.42
N LYS A 153 2.70 -9.15 -9.58
CA LYS A 153 2.46 -8.53 -10.90
C LYS A 153 3.76 -8.06 -11.56
N LEU A 154 4.69 -7.50 -10.80
CA LEU A 154 6.01 -7.08 -11.29
C LEU A 154 6.83 -8.28 -11.80
N LYS A 155 6.83 -9.42 -11.08
CA LYS A 155 7.52 -10.64 -11.53
C LYS A 155 6.89 -11.25 -12.78
N GLN A 156 5.56 -11.25 -12.86
CA GLN A 156 4.85 -11.72 -14.05
C GLN A 156 5.22 -10.91 -15.30
N GLN A 157 5.32 -9.59 -15.16
CA GLN A 157 5.76 -8.70 -16.24
C GLN A 157 7.20 -9.00 -16.69
N LEU A 158 8.13 -9.18 -15.74
CA LEU A 158 9.51 -9.56 -16.06
C LEU A 158 9.57 -10.90 -16.80
N GLY A 159 8.85 -11.92 -16.33
CA GLY A 159 8.81 -13.23 -16.98
C GLY A 159 8.27 -13.16 -18.42
N LYS A 160 7.24 -12.36 -18.67
CA LYS A 160 6.69 -12.12 -20.01
C LYS A 160 7.70 -11.42 -20.93
N ASN A 161 8.39 -10.40 -20.42
CA ASN A 161 9.39 -9.68 -21.20
C ASN A 161 10.61 -10.55 -21.51
N THR A 162 11.01 -11.43 -20.58
CA THR A 162 12.07 -12.41 -20.83
C THR A 162 11.64 -13.46 -21.85
N ALA A 163 10.42 -14.01 -21.73
CA ALA A 163 9.90 -14.97 -22.71
C ALA A 163 9.79 -14.35 -24.12
N LYS A 164 9.33 -13.10 -24.22
CA LYS A 164 9.27 -12.36 -25.49
C LYS A 164 10.66 -12.05 -26.06
N GLY A 165 11.63 -11.73 -25.21
CA GLY A 165 13.02 -11.55 -25.66
C GLY A 165 13.74 -12.84 -26.06
N VAL A 166 13.19 -14.01 -25.71
CA VAL A 166 13.70 -15.33 -26.14
C VAL A 166 13.00 -15.80 -27.43
N SER A 167 11.73 -15.45 -27.64
CA SER A 167 11.05 -15.74 -28.91
C SER A 167 11.65 -14.95 -30.09
N ASP A 168 12.21 -13.77 -29.86
CA ASP A 168 12.84 -12.96 -30.93
C ASP A 168 14.25 -13.46 -31.33
N GLN A 169 14.71 -14.62 -30.82
CA GLN A 169 16.07 -15.16 -31.05
C GLN A 169 16.08 -16.58 -31.68
N PHE A 170 14.91 -17.13 -32.04
CA PHE A 170 14.81 -18.41 -32.73
C PHE A 170 13.69 -18.35 -33.77
N ASP A 171 13.96 -17.66 -34.89
CA ASP A 171 13.22 -17.83 -36.13
C ASP A 171 14.23 -18.28 -37.20
N GLU A 172 14.36 -19.60 -37.37
CA GLU A 172 14.63 -20.25 -38.66
C GLU A 172 14.31 -21.76 -38.52
N ASP A 173 13.23 -22.13 -39.20
CA ASP A 173 12.97 -23.39 -39.90
C ASP A 173 12.73 -24.68 -39.10
N SER A 174 11.45 -25.07 -38.95
CA SER A 174 10.89 -26.27 -39.62
C SER A 174 9.42 -26.53 -39.23
N GLU A 175 8.62 -26.81 -40.26
CA GLU A 175 7.23 -27.26 -40.21
C GLU A 175 7.08 -28.70 -39.70
N SER A 176 5.86 -29.00 -39.23
CA SER A 176 5.20 -30.32 -39.04
C SER A 176 5.78 -31.22 -37.92
N ASP A 177 5.02 -31.91 -37.06
CA ASP A 177 3.70 -32.52 -37.15
C ASP A 177 3.04 -32.58 -35.76
N GLU A 178 1.70 -32.64 -35.74
CA GLU A 178 0.92 -33.05 -34.58
C GLU A 178 1.21 -34.52 -34.25
N ASP A 179 1.62 -34.81 -33.02
CA ASP A 179 1.44 -36.13 -32.42
C ASP A 179 1.34 -36.03 -30.90
N ASP A 180 0.35 -36.74 -30.38
CA ASP A 180 -0.06 -36.82 -28.99
C ASP A 180 1.08 -37.20 -28.05
N LEU A 181 1.29 -36.43 -26.96
CA LEU A 181 2.02 -36.94 -25.80
C LEU A 181 1.28 -36.68 -24.49
N GLU A 182 0.80 -37.81 -23.97
CA GLU A 182 0.10 -37.99 -22.72
C GLU A 182 0.78 -37.36 -21.50
N SER A 183 -0.09 -36.99 -20.57
CA SER A 183 0.15 -36.54 -19.21
C SER A 183 1.39 -37.12 -18.51
N VAL A 184 2.34 -36.26 -18.14
CA VAL A 184 3.26 -36.52 -17.02
C VAL A 184 2.88 -35.62 -15.84
N GLY A 185 1.79 -36.01 -15.19
CA GLY A 185 1.44 -35.52 -13.86
C GLY A 185 2.39 -36.14 -12.83
N GLN A 186 3.50 -35.45 -12.53
CA GLN A 186 4.38 -35.85 -11.43
C GLN A 186 3.71 -35.50 -10.10
N LYS A 187 2.91 -36.44 -9.58
CA LYS A 187 2.39 -36.44 -8.21
C LYS A 187 3.58 -36.47 -7.23
N LYS A 188 3.96 -35.32 -6.69
CA LYS A 188 4.72 -35.30 -5.44
C LYS A 188 3.85 -35.97 -4.37
N LYS A 189 4.33 -37.08 -3.81
CA LYS A 189 3.71 -37.73 -2.65
C LYS A 189 3.75 -36.73 -1.49
N VAL A 190 2.62 -36.05 -1.25
CA VAL A 190 2.44 -35.29 -0.02
C VAL A 190 2.12 -36.29 1.08
N ASP A 191 2.88 -36.24 2.16
CA ASP A 191 2.68 -37.05 3.36
C ASP A 191 1.23 -36.87 3.87
N PRO A 192 0.44 -37.95 4.03
CA PRO A 192 -0.94 -37.87 4.53
C PRO A 192 -1.05 -37.19 5.90
N LYS A 193 0.02 -37.19 6.71
CA LYS A 193 0.05 -36.50 8.01
C LYS A 193 0.26 -34.98 7.90
N ALA A 194 0.88 -34.50 6.80
CA ALA A 194 1.07 -33.07 6.58
C ALA A 194 -0.26 -32.38 6.17
N HIS A 195 -1.14 -33.08 5.46
CA HIS A 195 -2.46 -32.54 5.10
C HIS A 195 -3.42 -32.40 6.29
N ILE A 196 -3.26 -33.20 7.33
CA ILE A 196 -4.14 -33.16 8.50
C ILE A 196 -3.70 -32.05 9.49
N TYR A 197 -2.42 -31.70 9.54
CA TYR A 197 -1.93 -30.64 10.44
C TYR A 197 -2.22 -29.22 9.91
N TYR A 198 -2.28 -29.01 8.59
CA TYR A 198 -2.58 -27.70 8.00
C TYR A 198 -4.07 -27.33 8.01
N ASN A 199 -4.97 -28.32 8.11
CA ASN A 199 -6.42 -28.07 8.10
C ASN A 199 -7.00 -27.71 9.47
N ASN A 200 -6.24 -27.88 10.56
CA ASN A 200 -6.71 -27.67 11.94
C ASN A 200 -6.08 -26.49 12.67
N ILE A 201 -5.23 -25.71 12.00
CA ILE A 201 -4.92 -24.35 12.43
C ILE A 201 -5.51 -23.42 11.37
N LYS A 202 -6.84 -23.26 11.38
CA LYS A 202 -7.39 -21.96 10.98
C LYS A 202 -6.82 -20.98 12.01
N SER A 203 -5.60 -20.49 11.80
CA SER A 203 -5.17 -19.27 12.46
C SER A 203 -6.21 -18.27 11.98
N PRO A 204 -7.06 -17.75 12.85
CA PRO A 204 -8.24 -17.07 12.36
C PRO A 204 -7.84 -15.67 11.85
N LEU A 205 -6.54 -15.40 11.64
CA LEU A 205 -5.95 -14.13 11.29
C LEU A 205 -5.79 -13.92 9.78
N TYR A 206 -5.73 -15.00 8.98
CA TYR A 206 -5.49 -14.91 7.54
C TYR A 206 -6.55 -15.65 6.72
N GLN A 207 -7.04 -14.99 5.68
CA GLN A 207 -7.97 -15.51 4.68
C GLN A 207 -7.30 -15.55 3.29
N TYR A 208 -7.97 -16.12 2.29
CA TYR A 208 -7.42 -16.25 0.93
C TYR A 208 -8.38 -15.68 -0.12
N CYS A 209 -7.89 -14.80 -0.99
CA CYS A 209 -8.67 -14.22 -2.08
C CYS A 209 -8.44 -15.04 -3.34
N LYS A 210 -9.51 -15.59 -3.92
CA LYS A 210 -9.43 -16.42 -5.13
C LYS A 210 -9.08 -15.59 -6.37
N GLN A 211 -9.59 -14.37 -6.46
CA GLN A 211 -9.38 -13.44 -7.58
C GLN A 211 -7.94 -12.94 -7.63
N CYS A 212 -7.44 -12.43 -6.50
CA CYS A 212 -6.07 -11.93 -6.40
C CYS A 212 -5.03 -13.04 -6.18
N GLN A 213 -5.45 -14.25 -5.82
CA GLN A 213 -4.61 -15.40 -5.47
C GLN A 213 -3.60 -15.14 -4.33
N VAL A 214 -3.98 -14.31 -3.36
CA VAL A 214 -3.14 -13.92 -2.21
C VAL A 214 -3.82 -14.22 -0.88
N GLN A 215 -3.00 -14.50 0.13
CA GLN A 215 -3.45 -14.50 1.52
C GLN A 215 -3.55 -13.05 2.02
N TYR A 216 -4.57 -12.77 2.83
CA TYR A 216 -4.87 -11.44 3.35
C TYR A 216 -5.32 -11.49 4.81
N ASP A 217 -5.17 -10.39 5.53
CA ASP A 217 -5.56 -10.26 6.94
C ASP A 217 -7.07 -10.02 7.12
N ARG A 218 -7.62 -10.03 8.34
CA ARG A 218 -9.08 -9.86 8.57
C ARG A 218 -9.67 -8.55 8.05
N GLU A 219 -8.86 -7.53 7.80
CA GLU A 219 -9.31 -6.17 7.43
C GLU A 219 -9.17 -5.89 5.93
N THR A 220 -8.70 -6.87 5.15
CA THR A 220 -8.57 -6.73 3.70
C THR A 220 -9.78 -7.29 2.98
N TYR A 221 -10.29 -6.53 2.00
CA TYR A 221 -11.44 -6.92 1.18
C TYR A 221 -11.13 -6.77 -0.31
N HIS A 222 -11.66 -7.67 -1.14
CA HIS A 222 -11.58 -7.55 -2.60
C HIS A 222 -12.64 -6.58 -3.09
N CYS A 223 -12.21 -5.47 -3.69
CA CYS A 223 -13.12 -4.55 -4.35
C CYS A 223 -13.34 -5.01 -5.80
N GLU A 224 -14.59 -5.25 -6.18
CA GLU A 224 -14.95 -5.69 -7.53
C GLU A 224 -14.67 -4.61 -8.57
N ASP A 225 -14.98 -3.34 -8.27
CA ASP A 225 -14.75 -2.22 -9.21
C ASP A 225 -13.26 -1.99 -9.51
N CYS A 226 -12.41 -2.10 -8.49
CA CYS A 226 -10.96 -1.95 -8.65
C CYS A 226 -10.25 -3.25 -9.06
N ASP A 227 -10.96 -4.38 -9.01
CA ASP A 227 -10.46 -5.76 -9.15
C ASP A 227 -9.16 -6.04 -8.38
N VAL A 228 -9.12 -5.62 -7.11
CA VAL A 228 -7.95 -5.81 -6.25
C VAL A 228 -8.31 -5.80 -4.77
N CYS A 229 -7.56 -6.56 -3.96
CA CYS A 229 -7.67 -6.53 -2.51
C CYS A 229 -7.10 -5.23 -1.91
N ILE A 230 -7.87 -4.60 -1.03
CA ILE A 230 -7.52 -3.36 -0.32
C ILE A 230 -7.50 -3.64 1.19
N LYS A 231 -6.37 -3.34 1.84
CA LYS A 231 -6.23 -3.44 3.30
C LYS A 231 -6.96 -2.30 4.01
N GLY A 232 -7.65 -2.63 5.10
CA GLY A 232 -8.49 -1.70 5.86
C GLY A 232 -9.53 -1.04 4.95
N TYR A 233 -10.16 -1.83 4.09
CA TYR A 233 -11.15 -1.34 3.14
C TYR A 233 -12.29 -0.62 3.87
N ASP A 234 -12.56 0.62 3.47
CA ASP A 234 -13.68 1.41 3.97
C ASP A 234 -14.81 1.41 2.93
N HIS A 235 -14.55 1.98 1.74
CA HIS A 235 -15.50 1.98 0.63
C HIS A 235 -14.82 2.21 -0.73
N HIS A 236 -15.53 1.92 -1.83
CA HIS A 236 -15.18 2.43 -3.15
C HIS A 236 -15.74 3.84 -3.33
N CYS A 237 -14.87 4.86 -3.41
CA CYS A 237 -15.31 6.23 -3.59
C CYS A 237 -15.33 6.60 -5.06
N ILE A 238 -16.53 6.78 -5.61
CA ILE A 238 -16.72 7.22 -6.99
C ILE A 238 -16.06 8.59 -7.26
N PHE A 239 -16.08 9.51 -6.28
CA PHE A 239 -15.52 10.86 -6.45
C PHE A 239 -13.99 10.84 -6.55
N PHE A 240 -13.32 10.09 -5.68
CA PHE A 240 -11.87 9.89 -5.76
C PHE A 240 -11.46 8.91 -6.87
N GLY A 241 -12.45 8.26 -7.49
CA GLY A 241 -12.29 7.32 -8.59
C GLY A 241 -11.62 6.00 -8.20
N LYS A 242 -11.54 5.69 -6.90
CA LYS A 242 -10.83 4.53 -6.34
C LYS A 242 -11.31 4.20 -4.93
N CYS A 243 -10.82 3.09 -4.38
CA CYS A 243 -11.06 2.73 -2.98
C CYS A 243 -10.47 3.74 -1.99
N ILE A 244 -11.16 3.88 -0.87
CA ILE A 244 -10.64 4.43 0.37
C ILE A 244 -10.37 3.26 1.30
N GLY A 245 -9.15 3.19 1.81
CA GLY A 245 -8.74 2.19 2.78
C GLY A 245 -7.58 2.71 3.64
N GLU A 246 -6.98 1.84 4.44
CA GLU A 246 -5.94 2.21 5.41
C GLU A 246 -4.81 3.07 4.79
N GLY A 247 -4.47 2.81 3.54
CA GLY A 247 -3.39 3.50 2.85
C GLY A 247 -3.66 4.97 2.50
N ASN A 248 -4.93 5.40 2.40
CA ASN A 248 -5.31 6.77 2.06
C ASN A 248 -6.45 7.36 2.93
N LEU A 249 -6.92 6.64 3.95
CA LEU A 249 -8.02 7.05 4.83
C LEU A 249 -7.72 8.39 5.53
N CYS A 250 -6.49 8.57 6.03
CA CYS A 250 -6.08 9.83 6.66
C CYS A 250 -6.13 11.01 5.68
N SER A 251 -5.63 10.82 4.45
CA SER A 251 -5.63 11.85 3.41
C SER A 251 -7.05 12.21 2.95
N PHE A 252 -7.94 11.21 2.88
CA PHE A 252 -9.35 11.42 2.59
C PHE A 252 -10.02 12.34 3.63
N TRP A 253 -9.92 11.99 4.91
CA TRP A 253 -10.51 12.81 5.99
C TRP A 253 -9.83 14.18 6.12
N THR A 254 -8.51 14.23 5.95
CA THR A 254 -7.75 15.49 5.97
C THR A 254 -8.22 16.44 4.86
N THR A 255 -8.49 15.93 3.66
CA THR A 255 -9.01 16.73 2.54
C THR A 255 -10.36 17.35 2.90
N ILE A 256 -11.29 16.55 3.45
CA ILE A 256 -12.62 17.03 3.83
C ILE A 256 -12.52 18.09 4.94
N ALA A 257 -11.73 17.80 5.99
CA ALA A 257 -11.53 18.71 7.11
C ALA A 257 -10.89 20.04 6.68
N LEU A 258 -9.87 20.00 5.81
CA LEU A 258 -9.18 21.20 5.33
C LEU A 258 -10.09 22.10 4.51
N VAL A 259 -10.98 21.53 3.68
CA VAL A 259 -11.95 22.32 2.91
C VAL A 259 -12.90 23.04 3.85
N PHE A 260 -13.41 22.33 4.87
CA PHE A 260 -14.30 22.93 5.87
C PHE A 260 -13.61 24.03 6.68
N VAL A 261 -12.41 23.77 7.20
CA VAL A 261 -11.61 24.76 7.94
C VAL A 261 -11.34 25.98 7.06
N SER A 262 -10.99 25.78 5.79
CA SER A 262 -10.74 26.88 4.86
C SER A 262 -12.01 27.70 4.63
N PHE A 263 -13.16 27.05 4.45
CA PHE A 263 -14.43 27.76 4.32
C PHE A 263 -14.73 28.65 5.54
N VAL A 264 -14.54 28.12 6.76
CA VAL A 264 -14.75 28.88 8.01
C VAL A 264 -13.78 30.06 8.11
N VAL A 265 -12.49 29.82 7.86
CA VAL A 265 -11.45 30.86 7.95
C VAL A 265 -11.69 31.98 6.93
N PHE A 266 -11.96 31.64 5.66
CA PHE A 266 -12.25 32.63 4.62
C PHE A 266 -13.50 33.44 4.96
N SER A 267 -14.57 32.78 5.40
CA SER A 267 -15.82 33.44 5.79
C SER A 267 -15.59 34.38 6.99
N GLY A 268 -14.80 33.97 7.98
CA GLY A 268 -14.45 34.79 9.13
C GLY A 268 -13.68 36.05 8.74
N PHE A 269 -12.69 35.94 7.85
CA PHE A 269 -11.95 37.11 7.37
C PHE A 269 -12.82 38.07 6.55
N VAL A 270 -13.70 37.54 5.68
CA VAL A 270 -14.64 38.37 4.91
C VAL A 270 -15.62 39.08 5.83
N PHE A 271 -16.19 38.39 6.81
CA PHE A 271 -17.11 38.97 7.78
C PHE A 271 -16.43 40.05 8.63
N PHE A 272 -15.21 39.79 9.11
CA PHE A 272 -14.45 40.75 9.90
C PHE A 272 -14.17 42.04 9.12
N ASP A 273 -13.74 41.93 7.87
CA ASP A 273 -13.51 43.09 7.01
C ASP A 273 -14.83 43.84 6.68
N PHE A 274 -15.94 43.13 6.47
CA PHE A 274 -17.26 43.76 6.33
C PHE A 274 -17.67 44.53 7.60
N TYR A 275 -17.52 43.91 8.77
CA TYR A 275 -17.83 44.53 10.06
C TYR A 275 -17.02 45.80 10.31
N GLN A 276 -15.73 45.80 9.97
CA GLN A 276 -14.90 47.01 10.05
C GLN A 276 -15.38 48.13 9.14
N ARG A 277 -15.84 47.80 7.92
CA ARG A 277 -16.36 48.80 6.98
C ARG A 277 -17.66 49.43 7.51
N ALA A 278 -18.57 48.63 8.04
CA ALA A 278 -19.84 49.11 8.60
C ALA A 278 -19.62 50.08 9.78
N ASN A 279 -18.76 49.72 10.72
CA ASN A 279 -18.48 50.60 11.87
C ASN A 279 -17.75 51.90 11.47
N LYS A 280 -16.99 51.89 10.36
CA LYS A 280 -16.30 53.08 9.87
C LYS A 280 -17.23 54.05 9.13
N THR A 281 -18.32 53.55 8.53
CA THR A 281 -19.34 54.41 7.90
C THR A 281 -20.20 55.11 8.94
N ASP A 282 -20.48 54.48 10.08
CA ASP A 282 -21.33 55.09 11.13
C ASP A 282 -20.62 56.18 11.95
N SER A 283 -19.29 56.26 11.86
CA SER A 283 -18.46 57.26 12.57
C SER A 283 -18.19 58.53 11.76
N LYS A 284 -18.72 58.65 10.53
CA LYS A 284 -18.53 59.82 9.65
C LYS A 284 -19.85 60.57 9.44
#